data_AF-A0A815DFC9-F1
#
_entry.id   AF-A0A815DFC9-F1
#
_cell.length_a   1.000
_cell.length_b   1.000
_cell.length_c   1.000
_cell.angle_alpha   90.00
_cell.angle_beta   90.00
_cell.angle_gamma   90.00
#
_symmetry.space_group_name_H-M   'P 1'
#
loop_
_entity.id
_entity.type
_entity.pdbx_description
1 polymer ?
#
loop_
_entity_poly.entity_id
_entity_poly.type
_entity_poly.pdbx_seq_one_letter_code
_entity_poly.pdbx_strand_id
1 'polypeptide(L)'
;MYEKNLIQSIQTSLKKNNLILRRTADNMNIFYLGNLQDFESKADKYLTTSEDYDILFNMNDVNNEKPFNVAFKEMIESMNSLLEKLKTHKAISSDLYERFIADPNKVKLPYLYFLPNLSNEKGMSLVPMVTSEYSATWKIAKYLNQLLRPFADGVLRSTTFVNETDFIRQLNRYATTERRLRPTTLFCSIKITNFYTLDEHRNMIDTIGYFLQDHLVTNKLGLLTVQTIRNLLHLFLYNNIFSYKEDIFKFTKGAPNTVALTETLSNIYLFVWQKKLLKEVNQSIELFGRSTILYME
;
A
#
# COMPACT_ATOMS: atom_id res chain seq x y z
N MET A 1 -24.04 24.16 20.06
CA MET A 1 -23.93 23.85 21.51
C MET A 1 -24.39 22.43 21.83
N TYR A 2 -25.51 21.95 21.26
CA TYR A 2 -26.06 20.61 21.49
C TYR A 2 -25.15 19.45 21.02
N GLU A 3 -24.59 19.52 19.81
CA GLU A 3 -23.71 18.48 19.26
C GLU A 3 -22.45 18.26 20.09
N LYS A 4 -21.83 19.34 20.59
CA LYS A 4 -20.65 19.25 21.45
C LYS A 4 -20.97 18.49 22.75
N ASN A 5 -22.12 18.79 23.35
CA ASN A 5 -22.58 18.11 24.57
C ASN A 5 -22.89 16.63 24.30
N LEU A 6 -23.48 16.31 23.15
CA LEU A 6 -23.75 14.93 22.74
C LEU A 6 -22.45 14.14 22.53
N ILE A 7 -21.49 14.68 21.78
CA ILE A 7 -20.18 14.05 21.56
C ILE A 7 -19.48 13.80 22.90
N GLN A 8 -19.49 14.80 23.79
CA GLN A 8 -18.89 14.68 25.12
C GLN A 8 -19.56 13.59 25.97
N SER A 9 -20.89 13.50 25.91
CA SER A 9 -21.66 12.45 26.59
C SER A 9 -21.31 11.07 26.08
N ILE A 10 -21.24 10.89 24.75
CA ILE A 10 -20.83 9.63 24.12
C ILE A 10 -19.42 9.25 24.55
N GLN A 11 -18.45 10.16 24.47
CA GLN A 11 -17.06 9.91 24.88
C GLN A 11 -16.94 9.52 26.36
N THR A 12 -17.70 10.19 27.24
CA THR A 12 -17.74 9.87 28.67
C THR A 12 -18.31 8.46 28.89
N SER A 13 -19.39 8.10 28.19
CA SER A 13 -20.00 6.77 28.28
C SER A 13 -19.06 5.66 27.77
N LEU A 14 -18.39 5.89 26.64
CA LEU A 14 -17.42 4.94 26.10
C LEU A 14 -16.27 4.68 27.08
N LYS A 15 -15.68 5.74 27.66
CA LYS A 15 -14.62 5.62 28.67
C LYS A 15 -15.08 4.88 29.91
N LYS A 16 -16.24 5.24 30.46
CA LYS A 16 -16.79 4.63 31.69
C LYS A 16 -17.01 3.12 31.52
N ASN A 17 -17.43 2.70 30.33
CA ASN A 17 -17.78 1.31 30.05
C ASN A 17 -16.65 0.51 29.36
N ASN A 18 -15.45 1.10 29.23
CA ASN A 18 -14.32 0.49 28.52
C ASN A 18 -14.67 0.03 27.09
N LEU A 19 -15.39 0.88 26.36
CA LEU A 19 -15.87 0.63 25.00
C LEU A 19 -15.12 1.49 23.98
N ILE A 20 -15.02 0.97 22.76
CA ILE A 20 -14.51 1.67 21.59
C ILE A 20 -15.60 1.76 20.52
N LEU A 21 -15.76 2.94 19.92
CA LEU A 21 -16.61 3.19 18.77
C LEU A 21 -15.73 3.58 17.58
N ARG A 22 -15.74 2.80 16.51
CA ARG A 22 -14.96 3.05 15.28
C ARG A 22 -15.79 2.76 14.04
N ARG A 23 -15.56 3.49 12.96
CA ARG A 23 -16.08 3.12 11.64
C ARG A 23 -15.41 1.81 11.20
N THR A 24 -16.15 0.93 10.55
CA THR A 24 -15.61 -0.28 9.93
C THR A 24 -14.70 0.04 8.75
N ALA A 25 -13.79 -0.88 8.41
CA ALA A 25 -12.89 -0.75 7.27
C ALA A 25 -13.61 -0.81 5.91
N ASP A 26 -14.87 -1.27 5.90
CA ASP A 26 -15.70 -1.30 4.70
C ASP A 26 -16.33 0.08 4.38
N ASN A 27 -16.81 0.21 3.15
CA ASN A 27 -17.46 1.43 2.66
C ASN A 27 -18.95 1.51 3.06
N MET A 28 -19.43 0.66 3.97
CA MET A 28 -20.84 0.56 4.31
C MET A 28 -21.30 1.61 5.34
N ASN A 29 -20.40 2.51 5.77
CA ASN A 29 -20.64 3.51 6.82
C ASN A 29 -21.16 2.89 8.13
N ILE A 30 -20.73 1.66 8.43
CA ILE A 30 -21.10 0.95 9.65
C ILE A 30 -20.13 1.35 10.76
N PHE A 31 -20.63 1.37 12.00
CA PHE A 31 -19.81 1.58 13.19
C PHE A 31 -19.76 0.30 14.02
N TYR A 32 -18.55 -0.07 14.41
CA TYR A 32 -18.28 -1.09 15.41
C TYR A 32 -18.28 -0.45 16.79
N LEU A 33 -19.10 -1.00 17.69
CA LEU A 33 -19.05 -0.75 19.13
C LEU A 33 -18.62 -2.04 19.82
N GLY A 34 -17.53 -1.99 20.57
CA GLY A 34 -17.03 -3.17 21.28
C GLY A 34 -16.10 -2.84 22.42
N ASN A 35 -15.49 -3.87 23.01
CA ASN A 35 -14.59 -3.71 24.13
C ASN A 35 -13.24 -3.10 23.69
N LEU A 36 -12.80 -2.06 24.39
CA LEU A 36 -11.56 -1.36 24.07
C LEU A 36 -10.31 -2.24 24.27
N GLN A 37 -10.29 -3.04 25.33
CA GLN A 37 -9.14 -3.90 25.65
C GLN A 37 -8.95 -5.05 24.65
N ASP A 38 -10.04 -5.67 24.18
CA ASP A 38 -9.99 -6.66 23.09
C ASP A 38 -9.44 -6.02 21.80
N PHE A 39 -9.91 -4.81 21.49
CA PHE A 39 -9.43 -4.06 20.33
C PHE A 39 -7.93 -3.75 20.42
N GLU A 40 -7.47 -3.19 21.55
CA GLU A 40 -6.07 -2.86 21.78
C GLU A 40 -5.18 -4.11 21.78
N SER A 41 -5.64 -5.20 22.40
CA SER A 41 -4.91 -6.48 22.40
C SER A 41 -4.72 -7.03 20.98
N LYS A 42 -5.75 -6.95 20.12
CA LYS A 42 -5.65 -7.34 18.71
C LYS A 42 -4.70 -6.44 17.92
N ALA A 43 -4.71 -5.13 18.20
CA ALA A 43 -3.83 -4.17 17.55
C ALA A 43 -2.35 -4.42 17.92
N ASP A 44 -2.08 -4.66 19.19
CA ASP A 44 -0.73 -4.97 19.67
C ASP A 44 -0.25 -6.34 19.17
N LYS A 45 -1.15 -7.33 19.13
CA LYS A 45 -0.87 -8.63 18.53
C LYS A 45 -0.50 -8.51 17.05
N TYR A 46 -1.18 -7.65 16.29
CA TYR A 46 -0.85 -7.41 14.89
C TYR A 46 0.60 -6.92 14.72
N LEU A 47 1.03 -5.94 15.52
CA LEU A 47 2.41 -5.44 15.48
C LEU A 47 3.43 -6.49 15.90
N THR A 48 3.20 -7.17 17.02
CA THR A 48 4.16 -8.15 17.56
C THR A 48 4.32 -9.41 16.72
N THR A 49 3.36 -9.75 15.86
CA THR A 49 3.39 -10.98 15.05
C THR A 49 3.75 -10.74 13.58
N SER A 50 3.83 -9.48 13.16
CA SER A 50 4.14 -9.15 11.77
C SER A 50 5.63 -9.06 11.55
N GLU A 51 6.06 -9.52 10.38
CA GLU A 51 7.44 -9.41 9.88
C GLU A 51 7.57 -8.28 8.83
N ASP A 52 6.55 -7.45 8.68
CA ASP A 52 6.47 -6.42 7.64
C ASP A 52 7.16 -5.11 8.04
N TYR A 53 7.56 -4.98 9.30
CA TYR A 53 8.17 -3.78 9.86
C TYR A 53 9.13 -4.08 11.02
N ASP A 54 10.14 -3.22 11.14
CA ASP A 54 11.09 -3.21 12.25
C ASP A 54 10.89 -1.99 13.13
N ILE A 55 11.20 -2.11 14.42
CA ILE A 55 11.31 -0.98 15.33
C ILE A 55 12.58 -0.20 14.96
N LEU A 56 12.39 1.07 14.59
CA LEU A 56 13.47 1.99 14.26
C LEU A 56 13.90 2.84 15.47
N PHE A 57 12.95 3.21 16.31
CA PHE A 57 13.18 4.09 17.46
C PHE A 57 12.09 3.90 18.51
N ASN A 58 12.47 3.82 19.79
CA ASN A 58 11.52 3.86 20.91
C ASN A 58 11.62 5.25 21.57
N MET A 59 10.51 6.01 21.63
CA MET A 59 10.52 7.39 22.14
C MET A 59 10.86 7.52 23.63
N ASN A 60 10.71 6.44 24.39
CA ASN A 60 10.93 6.39 25.83
C ASN A 60 12.27 5.76 26.21
N ASP A 61 13.06 5.27 25.25
CA ASP A 61 14.37 4.69 25.54
C ASP A 61 15.37 5.81 25.94
N VAL A 62 15.87 5.69 27.16
CA VAL A 62 16.84 6.62 27.76
C VAL A 62 18.21 6.50 27.10
N ASN A 63 18.49 5.39 26.41
CA ASN A 63 19.76 5.13 25.73
C ASN A 63 19.82 5.69 24.30
N ASN A 64 18.75 6.33 23.82
CA ASN A 64 18.76 6.95 22.50
C ASN A 64 19.87 8.01 22.44
N GLU A 65 20.84 7.81 21.54
CA GLU A 65 21.97 8.74 21.36
C GLU A 65 21.51 10.16 21.02
N LYS A 66 20.33 10.30 20.41
CA LYS A 66 19.72 11.59 20.07
C LYS A 66 18.18 11.54 20.09
N PRO A 67 17.53 12.69 20.34
CA PRO A 67 16.08 12.82 20.23
C PRO A 67 15.54 12.48 18.84
N PHE A 68 14.36 11.84 18.77
CA PHE A 68 13.74 11.43 17.51
C PHE A 68 13.55 12.59 16.52
N ASN A 69 13.17 13.78 17.00
CA ASN A 69 12.97 14.94 16.14
C ASN A 69 14.27 15.37 15.41
N VAL A 70 15.44 15.14 16.01
CA VAL A 70 16.74 15.38 15.37
C VAL A 70 17.01 14.29 14.34
N ALA A 71 16.90 13.02 14.73
CA ALA A 71 17.10 11.89 13.82
C ALA A 71 16.16 11.93 12.60
N PHE A 72 14.91 12.34 12.81
CA PHE A 72 13.92 12.47 11.75
C PHE A 72 14.27 13.57 10.74
N LYS A 73 14.78 14.71 11.22
CA LYS A 73 15.26 15.80 10.35
C LYS A 73 16.46 15.35 9.51
N GLU A 74 17.42 14.68 10.12
CA GLU A 74 18.59 14.15 9.40
C GLU A 74 18.19 13.11 8.34
N MET A 75 17.19 12.27 8.62
CA MET A 75 16.66 11.32 7.64
C MET A 75 16.07 12.04 6.42
N ILE A 76 15.30 13.12 6.65
CA ILE A 76 14.74 13.95 5.57
C ILE A 76 15.84 14.66 4.78
N GLU A 77 16.86 15.18 5.46
CA GLU A 77 18.01 15.84 4.83
C GLU A 77 18.82 14.87 3.96
N SER A 78 19.04 13.64 4.45
CA SER A 78 19.68 12.56 3.68
C SER A 78 18.88 12.24 2.40
N MET A 79 17.56 12.13 2.51
CA MET A 79 16.67 11.93 1.36
C MET A 79 16.75 13.09 0.37
N ASN A 80 16.74 14.33 0.85
CA ASN A 80 16.88 15.53 0.02
C ASN A 80 18.24 15.59 -0.69
N SER A 81 19.33 15.18 -0.03
CA SER A 81 20.66 15.08 -0.65
C SER A 81 20.69 14.07 -1.80
N LEU A 82 19.99 12.94 -1.66
CA LEU A 82 19.85 11.96 -2.74
C LEU A 82 19.05 12.52 -3.92
N LEU A 83 17.97 13.27 -3.66
CA LEU A 83 17.21 13.98 -4.70
C LEU A 83 18.08 15.03 -5.42
N GLU A 84 18.90 15.76 -4.67
CA GLU A 84 19.83 16.74 -5.24
C GLU A 84 20.85 16.08 -6.16
N LYS A 85 21.40 14.92 -5.76
CA LYS A 85 22.26 14.11 -6.64
C LYS A 85 21.55 13.71 -7.94
N LEU A 86 20.27 13.31 -7.87
CA LEU A 86 19.50 12.99 -9.09
C LEU A 86 19.32 14.22 -9.99
N LYS A 87 19.14 15.41 -9.41
CA LYS A 87 19.06 16.68 -10.16
C LYS A 87 20.41 17.04 -10.81
N THR A 88 21.51 16.99 -10.07
CA THR A 88 22.84 17.36 -10.59
C THR A 88 23.27 16.46 -11.74
N HIS A 89 22.92 15.18 -11.69
CA HIS A 89 23.16 14.21 -12.77
C HIS A 89 22.12 14.29 -13.91
N LYS A 90 21.22 15.28 -13.89
CA LYS A 90 20.13 15.47 -14.87
C LYS A 90 19.21 14.24 -14.99
N ALA A 91 19.14 13.41 -13.96
CA ALA A 91 18.23 12.26 -13.91
C ALA A 91 16.79 12.70 -13.65
N ILE A 92 16.61 13.83 -12.96
CA ILE A 92 15.34 14.56 -12.80
C ILE A 92 15.52 16.04 -13.16
N SER A 93 14.44 16.72 -13.54
CA SER A 93 14.45 18.16 -13.81
C SER A 93 14.47 18.97 -12.51
N SER A 94 14.83 20.26 -12.60
CA SER A 94 14.75 21.20 -11.47
C SER A 94 13.33 21.34 -10.93
N ASP A 95 12.32 21.39 -11.80
CA ASP A 95 10.90 21.44 -11.42
C ASP A 95 10.48 20.18 -10.63
N LEU A 96 10.90 18.98 -11.06
CA LEU A 96 10.63 17.76 -10.31
C LEU A 96 11.33 17.75 -8.94
N TYR A 97 12.58 18.21 -8.89
CA TYR A 97 13.30 18.34 -7.62
C TYR A 97 12.59 19.27 -6.65
N GLU A 98 12.18 20.47 -7.09
CA GLU A 98 11.45 21.44 -6.26
C GLU A 98 10.11 20.88 -5.78
N ARG A 99 9.46 20.05 -6.60
CA ARG A 99 8.25 19.32 -6.18
C ARG A 99 8.56 18.26 -5.13
N PHE A 100 9.65 17.52 -5.26
CA PHE A 100 9.95 16.36 -4.41
C PHE A 100 10.62 16.69 -3.09
N ILE A 101 11.38 17.79 -3.03
CA ILE A 101 12.10 18.17 -1.81
C ILE A 101 11.11 18.32 -0.64
N ALA A 102 11.50 17.74 0.50
CA ALA A 102 10.72 17.74 1.72
C ALA A 102 11.26 18.79 2.69
N ASP A 103 10.38 19.64 3.22
CA ASP A 103 10.72 20.59 4.27
C ASP A 103 10.59 19.88 5.63
N PRO A 104 11.68 19.68 6.39
CA PRO A 104 11.64 18.94 7.66
C PRO A 104 10.68 19.53 8.70
N ASN A 105 10.29 20.80 8.56
CA ASN A 105 9.36 21.46 9.46
C ASN A 105 7.88 21.32 9.04
N LYS A 106 7.62 20.85 7.81
CA LYS A 106 6.26 20.65 7.27
C LYS A 106 5.88 19.19 7.10
N VAL A 107 6.87 18.30 7.06
CA VAL A 107 6.63 16.86 7.00
C VAL A 107 5.90 16.40 8.25
N LYS A 108 4.86 15.59 8.06
CA LYS A 108 4.17 14.90 9.15
C LYS A 108 4.68 13.47 9.26
N LEU A 109 4.91 13.04 10.49
CA LEU A 109 5.16 11.64 10.78
C LEU A 109 3.85 10.86 10.59
N PRO A 110 3.81 9.85 9.70
CA PRO A 110 2.66 8.96 9.59
C PRO A 110 2.38 8.27 10.91
N TYR A 111 1.11 8.00 11.20
CA TYR A 111 0.70 7.17 12.34
C TYR A 111 -0.12 5.98 11.87
N LEU A 112 0.08 4.85 12.53
CA LEU A 112 -0.72 3.64 12.34
C LEU A 112 -1.94 3.69 13.26
N TYR A 113 -3.10 3.37 12.69
CA TYR A 113 -4.32 3.11 13.42
C TYR A 113 -5.01 1.90 12.81
N PHE A 114 -6.00 1.35 13.51
CA PHE A 114 -6.71 0.16 13.07
C PHE A 114 -8.18 0.43 12.85
N LEU A 115 -8.73 -0.18 11.81
CA LEU A 115 -10.17 -0.21 11.55
C LEU A 115 -10.69 -1.64 11.72
N PRO A 116 -11.84 -1.83 12.40
CA PRO A 116 -12.47 -3.13 12.53
C PRO A 116 -13.02 -3.61 11.19
N ASN A 117 -12.81 -4.88 10.90
CA ASN A 117 -13.39 -5.59 9.77
C ASN A 117 -14.30 -6.71 10.30
N LEU A 118 -15.57 -6.65 9.88
CA LEU A 118 -16.63 -7.56 10.32
C LEU A 118 -16.98 -8.61 9.27
N SER A 119 -16.29 -8.63 8.12
CA SER A 119 -16.55 -9.59 7.04
C SER A 119 -16.05 -11.01 7.32
N ASN A 120 -15.47 -11.26 8.50
CA ASN A 120 -14.92 -12.56 8.86
C ASN A 120 -15.90 -13.33 9.76
N GLU A 121 -16.27 -14.55 9.36
CA GLU A 121 -17.16 -15.44 10.12
C GLU A 121 -16.60 -15.79 11.51
N LYS A 122 -15.27 -15.68 11.70
CA LYS A 122 -14.58 -15.94 12.97
C LYS A 122 -14.57 -14.75 13.95
N GLY A 123 -15.31 -13.69 13.65
CA GLY A 123 -15.41 -12.47 14.47
C GLY A 123 -14.57 -11.30 13.95
N MET A 124 -14.57 -10.20 14.70
CA MET A 124 -13.92 -8.94 14.31
C MET A 124 -12.41 -9.11 14.17
N SER A 125 -11.89 -8.78 12.98
CA SER A 125 -10.46 -8.60 12.71
C SER A 125 -10.11 -7.12 12.56
N LEU A 126 -8.82 -6.80 12.54
CA LEU A 126 -8.34 -5.42 12.36
C LEU A 126 -7.64 -5.27 11.02
N VAL A 127 -7.86 -4.11 10.40
CA VAL A 127 -7.16 -3.67 9.19
C VAL A 127 -6.26 -2.50 9.60
N PRO A 128 -4.93 -2.62 9.41
CA PRO A 128 -4.02 -1.51 9.67
C PRO A 128 -4.24 -0.39 8.65
N MET A 129 -4.14 0.85 9.08
CA MET A 129 -4.23 2.03 8.25
C MET A 129 -3.13 3.01 8.67
N VAL A 130 -2.30 3.44 7.72
CA VAL A 130 -1.20 4.39 7.99
C VAL A 130 -1.53 5.74 7.37
N THR A 131 -1.38 6.83 8.11
CA THR A 131 -1.62 8.18 7.56
C THR A 131 -0.41 8.69 6.78
N SER A 132 -0.39 8.48 5.47
CA SER A 132 0.79 8.82 4.66
C SER A 132 0.74 10.19 3.99
N GLU A 133 -0.37 10.93 4.10
CA GLU A 133 -0.47 12.26 3.52
C GLU A 133 0.50 13.23 4.22
N TYR A 134 1.23 14.04 3.43
CA TYR A 134 2.27 14.94 3.91
C TYR A 134 3.48 14.27 4.58
N SER A 135 3.66 12.95 4.39
CA SER A 135 4.92 12.29 4.74
C SER A 135 6.08 12.78 3.86
N ALA A 136 7.31 12.46 4.27
CA ALA A 136 8.52 12.84 3.53
C ALA A 136 8.49 12.35 2.07
N THR A 137 7.93 11.16 1.83
CA THR A 137 7.91 10.50 0.52
C THR A 137 6.60 10.70 -0.24
N TRP A 138 5.59 11.35 0.36
CA TRP A 138 4.24 11.47 -0.20
C TRP A 138 4.21 12.03 -1.62
N LYS A 139 4.97 13.10 -1.88
CA LYS A 139 4.99 13.76 -3.18
C LYS A 139 5.66 12.89 -4.25
N ILE A 140 6.71 12.15 -3.89
CA ILE A 140 7.36 11.17 -4.77
C ILE A 140 6.37 10.07 -5.10
N ALA A 141 5.69 9.52 -4.08
CA ALA A 141 4.74 8.45 -4.26
C ALA A 141 3.58 8.84 -5.19
N LYS A 142 3.00 10.03 -4.95
CA LYS A 142 1.93 10.59 -5.77
C LYS A 142 2.34 10.73 -7.23
N TYR A 143 3.51 11.32 -7.49
CA TYR A 143 4.02 11.50 -8.84
C TYR A 143 4.29 10.16 -9.55
N LEU A 144 4.96 9.23 -8.87
CA LEU A 144 5.25 7.91 -9.43
C LEU A 144 3.95 7.14 -9.73
N ASN A 145 2.92 7.26 -8.89
CA ASN A 145 1.63 6.64 -9.17
C ASN A 145 0.97 7.23 -10.42
N GLN A 146 0.97 8.56 -10.56
CA GLN A 146 0.44 9.25 -11.74
C GLN A 146 1.18 8.85 -13.02
N LEU A 147 2.48 8.56 -12.92
CA LEU A 147 3.29 8.11 -14.04
C LEU A 147 3.08 6.62 -14.37
N LEU A 148 3.13 5.76 -13.36
CA LEU A 148 3.15 4.31 -13.52
C LEU A 148 1.76 3.72 -13.74
N ARG A 149 0.73 4.19 -13.04
CA ARG A 149 -0.58 3.54 -13.02
C ARG A 149 -1.24 3.49 -14.41
N PRO A 150 -1.32 4.58 -15.20
CA PRO A 150 -1.92 4.51 -16.53
C PRO A 150 -1.20 3.54 -17.47
N PHE A 151 0.13 3.48 -17.38
CA PHE A 151 0.94 2.55 -18.16
C PHE A 151 0.71 1.10 -17.70
N ALA A 152 0.74 0.86 -16.40
CA ALA A 152 0.52 -0.45 -15.80
C ALA A 152 -0.88 -0.98 -16.12
N ASP A 153 -1.92 -0.17 -15.95
CA ASP A 153 -3.31 -0.56 -16.24
C ASP A 153 -3.49 -0.99 -17.70
N GLY A 154 -2.82 -0.31 -18.64
CA GLY A 154 -2.80 -0.69 -20.04
C GLY A 154 -2.22 -2.08 -20.29
N VAL A 155 -1.08 -2.39 -19.68
CA VAL A 155 -0.40 -3.69 -19.82
C VAL A 155 -1.17 -4.81 -19.09
N LEU A 156 -1.67 -4.53 -17.90
CA LEU A 156 -2.32 -5.48 -17.00
C LEU A 156 -3.74 -5.86 -17.45
N ARG A 157 -4.33 -5.10 -18.39
CA ARG A 157 -5.72 -5.24 -18.83
C ARG A 157 -6.08 -6.66 -19.28
N SER A 158 -5.17 -7.36 -19.96
CA SER A 158 -5.39 -8.71 -20.49
C SER A 158 -5.58 -9.78 -19.42
N THR A 159 -5.18 -9.49 -18.17
CA THR A 159 -5.25 -10.43 -17.05
C THR A 159 -6.13 -9.93 -15.91
N THR A 160 -6.88 -8.86 -16.12
CA THR A 160 -7.67 -8.19 -15.08
C THR A 160 -9.14 -8.14 -15.46
N PHE A 161 -10.00 -8.66 -14.58
CA PHE A 161 -11.43 -8.41 -14.62
C PHE A 161 -11.70 -7.04 -14.04
N VAL A 162 -12.25 -6.15 -14.87
CA VAL A 162 -12.33 -4.73 -14.51
C VAL A 162 -13.54 -4.44 -13.63
N ASN A 163 -14.62 -5.19 -13.86
CA ASN A 163 -15.82 -5.17 -13.05
C ASN A 163 -16.62 -6.46 -13.30
N GLU A 164 -17.73 -6.61 -12.59
CA GLU A 164 -18.63 -7.75 -12.70
C GLU A 164 -19.16 -7.94 -14.12
N THR A 165 -19.50 -6.86 -14.82
CA THR A 165 -19.98 -6.91 -16.21
C THR A 165 -18.91 -7.46 -17.16
N ASP A 166 -17.65 -7.02 -16.99
CA ASP A 166 -16.52 -7.51 -17.76
C ASP A 166 -16.25 -8.99 -17.50
N PHE A 167 -16.29 -9.42 -16.24
CA PHE A 167 -16.19 -10.82 -15.88
C PHE A 167 -17.30 -11.67 -16.53
N ILE A 168 -18.57 -11.28 -16.38
CA ILE A 168 -19.71 -12.00 -16.97
C ILE A 168 -19.57 -12.08 -18.49
N ARG A 169 -19.13 -10.99 -19.13
CA ARG A 169 -18.91 -10.97 -20.59
C ARG A 169 -17.81 -11.96 -21.00
N GLN A 170 -16.68 -11.98 -20.30
CA GLN A 170 -15.59 -12.92 -20.58
C GLN A 170 -16.00 -14.37 -20.33
N LEU A 171 -16.72 -14.64 -19.25
CA LEU A 171 -17.28 -15.96 -18.95
C LEU A 171 -18.28 -16.43 -20.02
N ASN A 172 -19.18 -15.54 -20.45
CA ASN A 172 -20.14 -15.83 -21.52
C ASN A 172 -19.45 -16.16 -22.84
N ARG A 173 -18.38 -15.42 -23.19
CA ARG A 173 -17.57 -15.72 -24.38
C ARG A 173 -16.91 -17.11 -24.27
N TYR A 174 -16.29 -17.39 -23.13
CA TYR A 174 -15.67 -18.69 -22.84
C TYR A 174 -16.69 -19.85 -22.90
N ALA A 175 -17.91 -19.61 -22.43
CA ALA A 175 -18.99 -20.59 -22.44
C ALA A 175 -19.63 -20.80 -23.83
N THR A 176 -19.98 -19.72 -24.53
CA THR A 176 -20.83 -19.77 -25.73
C THR A 176 -20.04 -19.75 -27.03
N THR A 177 -19.06 -18.85 -27.12
CA THR A 177 -18.27 -18.63 -28.33
C THR A 177 -17.17 -19.68 -28.43
N GLU A 178 -16.47 -19.91 -27.33
CA GLU A 178 -15.34 -20.85 -27.27
C GLU A 178 -15.78 -22.28 -26.91
N ARG A 179 -17.02 -22.44 -26.40
CA ARG A 179 -17.63 -23.73 -26.02
C ARG A 179 -16.78 -24.52 -25.02
N ARG A 180 -16.14 -23.82 -24.08
CA ARG A 180 -15.20 -24.41 -23.12
C ARG A 180 -15.78 -24.63 -21.73
N LEU A 181 -16.85 -23.91 -21.37
CA LEU A 181 -17.58 -24.18 -20.14
C LEU A 181 -18.34 -25.51 -20.25
N ARG A 182 -17.87 -26.52 -19.52
CA ARG A 182 -18.42 -27.88 -19.50
C ARG A 182 -18.94 -28.21 -18.09
N PRO A 183 -19.80 -29.23 -17.94
CA PRO A 183 -20.19 -29.73 -16.61
C PRO A 183 -19.00 -30.16 -15.73
N THR A 184 -17.86 -30.47 -16.35
CA THR A 184 -16.61 -30.85 -15.67
C THR A 184 -15.67 -29.68 -15.39
N THR A 185 -16.05 -28.44 -15.75
CA THR A 185 -15.21 -27.26 -15.50
C THR A 185 -15.17 -26.99 -14.00
N LEU A 186 -13.95 -26.82 -13.47
CA LEU A 186 -13.72 -26.48 -12.07
C LEU A 186 -13.48 -24.99 -11.93
N PHE A 187 -14.14 -24.38 -10.95
CA PHE A 187 -13.88 -22.99 -10.56
C PHE A 187 -12.88 -22.98 -9.41
N CYS A 188 -11.78 -22.25 -9.60
CA CYS A 188 -10.77 -22.04 -8.56
C CYS A 188 -10.70 -20.55 -8.24
N SER A 189 -10.71 -20.21 -6.95
CA SER A 189 -10.47 -18.85 -6.47
C SER A 189 -9.32 -18.88 -5.47
N ILE A 190 -8.33 -18.01 -5.68
CA ILE A 190 -7.18 -17.86 -4.80
C ILE A 190 -7.24 -16.45 -4.22
N LYS A 191 -7.35 -16.37 -2.90
CA LYS A 191 -7.31 -15.10 -2.17
C LYS A 191 -5.90 -14.83 -1.69
N ILE A 192 -5.30 -13.74 -2.17
CA ILE A 192 -4.01 -13.27 -1.69
C ILE A 192 -4.24 -12.42 -0.45
N THR A 193 -3.70 -12.88 0.68
CA THR A 193 -3.60 -12.10 1.92
C THR A 193 -2.30 -11.30 1.91
N ASN A 194 -2.25 -10.11 2.52
CA ASN A 194 -1.07 -9.25 2.60
C ASN A 194 -0.63 -8.58 1.28
N PHE A 195 -1.60 -8.19 0.44
CA PHE A 195 -1.36 -7.56 -0.85
C PHE A 195 -0.44 -6.32 -0.82
N TYR A 196 -0.44 -5.56 0.27
CA TYR A 196 0.38 -4.35 0.38
C TYR A 196 1.78 -4.60 0.95
N THR A 197 2.06 -5.81 1.44
CA THR A 197 3.32 -6.24 2.08
C THR A 197 3.86 -7.53 1.45
N LEU A 198 3.63 -7.71 0.14
CA LEU A 198 3.93 -8.95 -0.59
C LEU A 198 5.40 -9.38 -0.54
N ASP A 199 6.34 -8.43 -0.58
CA ASP A 199 7.76 -8.73 -0.72
C ASP A 199 8.64 -7.60 -0.17
N GLU A 200 9.92 -7.90 -0.03
CA GLU A 200 10.97 -6.97 0.35
C GLU A 200 11.14 -5.86 -0.70
N HIS A 201 11.54 -4.68 -0.23
CA HIS A 201 11.67 -3.49 -1.08
C HIS A 201 12.56 -3.71 -2.31
N ARG A 202 13.68 -4.44 -2.16
CA ARG A 202 14.61 -4.72 -3.25
C ARG A 202 13.93 -5.53 -4.36
N ASN A 203 13.26 -6.62 -4.01
CA ASN A 203 12.56 -7.48 -4.96
C ASN A 203 11.44 -6.73 -5.66
N MET A 204 10.71 -5.87 -4.94
CA MET A 204 9.72 -4.99 -5.56
C MET A 204 10.36 -4.06 -6.60
N ILE A 205 11.42 -3.33 -6.24
CA ILE A 205 12.11 -2.40 -7.16
C ILE A 205 12.64 -3.14 -8.39
N ASP A 206 13.22 -4.32 -8.21
CA ASP A 206 13.77 -5.13 -9.30
C ASP A 206 12.67 -5.66 -10.21
N THR A 207 11.55 -6.08 -9.64
CA THR A 207 10.37 -6.55 -10.39
C THR A 207 9.75 -5.43 -11.23
N ILE A 208 9.64 -4.21 -10.67
CA ILE A 208 9.18 -3.05 -11.45
C ILE A 208 10.18 -2.71 -12.54
N GLY A 209 11.49 -2.75 -12.25
CA GLY A 209 12.53 -2.54 -13.25
C GLY A 209 12.40 -3.51 -14.43
N TYR A 210 12.25 -4.80 -14.15
CA TYR A 210 12.01 -5.84 -15.14
C TYR A 210 10.72 -5.59 -15.94
N PHE A 211 9.61 -5.30 -15.26
CA PHE A 211 8.33 -5.01 -15.91
C PHE A 211 8.44 -3.84 -16.90
N LEU A 212 9.09 -2.74 -16.49
CA LEU A 212 9.26 -1.58 -17.36
C LEU A 212 10.15 -1.91 -18.57
N GLN A 213 11.22 -2.69 -18.37
CA GLN A 213 12.10 -3.10 -19.47
C GLN A 213 11.42 -4.04 -20.48
N ASP A 214 10.54 -4.92 -20.00
CA ASP A 214 9.82 -5.89 -20.84
C ASP A 214 8.73 -5.23 -21.70
N HIS A 215 8.20 -4.09 -21.27
CA HIS A 215 7.02 -3.45 -21.88
C HIS A 215 7.26 -2.07 -22.50
N LEU A 216 8.36 -1.38 -22.17
CA LEU A 216 8.68 -0.09 -22.78
C LEU A 216 9.54 -0.27 -24.03
N VAL A 217 9.16 0.41 -25.11
CA VAL A 217 9.97 0.47 -26.35
C VAL A 217 11.26 1.26 -26.14
N THR A 218 11.15 2.39 -25.43
CA THR A 218 12.30 3.19 -25.00
C THR A 218 12.57 2.86 -23.54
N ASN A 219 13.82 2.82 -23.08
CA ASN A 219 14.17 2.60 -21.65
C ASN A 219 13.78 3.80 -20.74
N LYS A 220 12.67 4.46 -21.05
CA LYS A 220 12.10 5.66 -20.44
C LYS A 220 10.57 5.55 -20.42
N LEU A 221 9.98 6.04 -19.33
CA LEU A 221 8.54 6.27 -19.20
C LEU A 221 8.34 7.76 -18.93
N GLY A 222 7.69 8.46 -19.87
CA GLY A 222 7.68 9.92 -19.89
C GLY A 222 9.11 10.47 -20.01
N LEU A 223 9.49 11.34 -19.07
CA LEU A 223 10.82 11.96 -19.05
C LEU A 223 11.86 11.17 -18.21
N LEU A 224 11.45 10.11 -17.52
CA LEU A 224 12.30 9.40 -16.58
C LEU A 224 12.83 8.09 -17.20
N THR A 225 14.12 7.81 -16.99
CA THR A 225 14.67 6.49 -17.29
C THR A 225 14.15 5.44 -16.30
N VAL A 226 14.17 4.17 -16.68
CA VAL A 226 13.84 3.07 -15.75
C VAL A 226 14.73 3.12 -14.50
N GLN A 227 16.01 3.45 -14.64
CA GLN A 227 16.90 3.57 -13.49
C GLN A 227 16.52 4.75 -12.58
N THR A 228 16.12 5.90 -13.14
CA THR A 228 15.61 7.01 -12.34
C THR A 228 14.36 6.60 -11.56
N ILE A 229 13.43 5.88 -12.19
CA ILE A 229 12.22 5.38 -11.52
C ILE A 229 12.59 4.45 -10.37
N ARG A 230 13.54 3.52 -10.57
CA ARG A 230 14.05 2.64 -9.50
C ARG A 230 14.65 3.43 -8.34
N ASN A 231 15.43 4.48 -8.63
CA ASN A 231 16.01 5.34 -7.59
C ASN A 231 14.92 6.08 -6.79
N LEU A 232 13.87 6.59 -7.45
CA LEU A 232 12.76 7.24 -6.77
C LEU A 232 11.91 6.24 -5.95
N LEU A 233 11.72 5.02 -6.45
CA LEU A 233 11.07 3.93 -5.71
C LEU A 233 11.88 3.53 -4.48
N HIS A 234 13.21 3.49 -4.60
CA HIS A 234 14.09 3.27 -3.47
C HIS A 234 13.90 4.35 -2.39
N LEU A 235 13.86 5.63 -2.77
CA LEU A 235 13.57 6.71 -1.83
C LEU A 235 12.20 6.56 -1.17
N PHE A 236 11.17 6.16 -1.92
CA PHE A 236 9.84 5.92 -1.36
C PHE A 236 9.85 4.76 -0.36
N LEU A 237 10.20 3.55 -0.80
CA LEU A 237 10.08 2.32 -0.02
C LEU A 237 10.95 2.35 1.25
N TYR A 238 12.23 2.72 1.12
CA TYR A 238 13.18 2.68 2.24
C TYR A 238 13.03 3.81 3.26
N ASN A 239 12.16 4.79 3.03
CA ASN A 239 11.91 5.91 3.96
C ASN A 239 10.45 5.96 4.45
N ASN A 240 9.67 4.89 4.24
CA ASN A 240 8.35 4.77 4.84
C ASN A 240 8.48 4.36 6.31
N ILE A 241 8.28 5.34 7.20
CA ILE A 241 8.20 5.13 8.64
C ILE A 241 6.84 5.58 9.18
N PHE A 242 6.45 5.08 10.34
CA PHE A 242 5.22 5.48 11.03
C PHE A 242 5.36 5.34 12.54
N SER A 243 4.58 6.08 13.31
CA SER A 243 4.44 5.88 14.75
C SER A 243 3.27 4.97 15.09
N TYR A 244 3.43 4.20 16.15
CA TYR A 244 2.33 3.58 16.88
C TYR A 244 2.69 3.57 18.36
N LYS A 245 1.79 4.12 19.19
CA LYS A 245 2.07 4.38 20.61
C LYS A 245 3.38 5.16 20.76
N GLU A 246 4.36 4.58 21.45
CA GLU A 246 5.64 5.21 21.79
C GLU A 246 6.78 4.76 20.87
N ASP A 247 6.48 3.92 19.89
CA ASP A 247 7.46 3.35 18.97
C ASP A 247 7.33 3.94 17.56
N ILE A 248 8.46 4.04 16.89
CA ILE A 248 8.60 4.35 15.48
C ILE A 248 9.00 3.09 14.75
N PHE A 249 8.21 2.75 13.75
CA PHE A 249 8.40 1.58 12.92
C PHE A 249 8.82 2.00 11.52
N LYS A 250 9.54 1.10 10.85
CA LYS A 250 9.93 1.23 9.45
C LYS A 250 9.45 0.00 8.70
N PHE A 251 8.85 0.21 7.53
CA PHE A 251 8.50 -0.91 6.65
C PHE A 251 9.77 -1.63 6.18
N THR A 252 9.76 -2.97 6.22
CA THR A 252 10.79 -3.84 5.64
C THR A 252 10.29 -4.49 4.36
N LYS A 253 8.97 -4.69 4.28
CA LYS A 253 8.24 -5.25 3.13
C LYS A 253 7.13 -4.28 2.71
N GLY A 254 6.92 -4.17 1.40
CA GLY A 254 5.82 -3.37 0.87
C GLY A 254 5.84 -1.88 1.23
N ALA A 255 4.66 -1.32 1.46
CA ALA A 255 4.48 0.08 1.85
C ALA A 255 3.07 0.32 2.44
N PRO A 256 2.78 1.51 2.98
CA PRO A 256 1.45 1.86 3.46
C PRO A 256 0.32 1.55 2.48
N ASN A 257 -0.72 0.87 2.95
CA ASN A 257 -1.91 0.50 2.17
C ASN A 257 -2.80 1.68 1.76
N THR A 258 -2.63 2.83 2.40
CA THR A 258 -3.34 4.09 2.10
C THR A 258 -2.70 4.90 0.98
N VAL A 259 -1.54 4.46 0.46
CA VAL A 259 -0.82 5.12 -0.62
C VAL A 259 -1.15 4.42 -1.93
N ALA A 260 -1.77 5.14 -2.87
CA ALA A 260 -2.16 4.61 -4.18
C ALA A 260 -0.98 4.00 -4.98
N LEU A 261 0.25 4.51 -4.79
CA LEU A 261 1.44 3.90 -5.39
C LEU A 261 1.63 2.47 -4.92
N THR A 262 1.45 2.17 -3.63
CA THR A 262 1.63 0.82 -3.09
C THR A 262 0.76 -0.19 -3.83
N GLU A 263 -0.50 0.16 -4.08
CA GLU A 263 -1.43 -0.66 -4.85
C GLU A 263 -0.91 -0.92 -6.28
N THR A 264 -0.45 0.13 -6.96
CA THR A 264 0.13 0.03 -8.31
C THR A 264 1.36 -0.89 -8.32
N LEU A 265 2.25 -0.76 -7.34
CA LEU A 265 3.45 -1.60 -7.24
C LEU A 265 3.09 -3.06 -6.99
N SER A 266 2.18 -3.33 -6.05
CA SER A 266 1.70 -4.68 -5.76
C SER A 266 1.01 -5.32 -6.96
N ASN A 267 0.22 -4.55 -7.72
CA ASN A 267 -0.41 -5.03 -8.94
C ASN A 267 0.59 -5.42 -10.03
N ILE A 268 1.66 -4.64 -10.21
CA ILE A 268 2.72 -4.97 -11.16
C ILE A 268 3.50 -6.19 -10.66
N TYR A 269 3.82 -6.24 -9.37
CA TYR A 269 4.54 -7.37 -8.78
C TYR A 269 3.78 -8.69 -9.00
N LEU A 270 2.48 -8.72 -8.67
CA LEU A 270 1.64 -9.89 -8.90
C LEU A 270 1.55 -10.25 -10.39
N PHE A 271 1.50 -9.26 -11.28
CA PHE A 271 1.48 -9.51 -12.72
C PHE A 271 2.76 -10.20 -13.21
N VAL A 272 3.93 -9.78 -12.73
CA VAL A 272 5.20 -10.43 -13.10
C VAL A 272 5.29 -11.81 -12.47
N TRP A 273 4.88 -11.96 -11.21
CA TRP A 273 4.87 -13.25 -10.51
C TRP A 273 3.95 -14.25 -11.20
N GLN A 274 2.69 -13.87 -11.50
CA GLN A 274 1.73 -14.75 -12.17
C GLN A 274 2.19 -15.12 -13.58
N LYS A 275 2.89 -14.24 -14.31
CA LYS A 275 3.41 -14.53 -15.66
C LYS A 275 4.33 -15.75 -15.65
N LYS A 276 5.07 -15.99 -14.56
CA LYS A 276 5.91 -17.19 -14.42
C LYS A 276 5.03 -18.44 -14.25
N LEU A 277 4.09 -18.39 -13.33
CA LEU A 277 3.15 -19.50 -13.07
C LEU A 277 2.31 -19.84 -14.31
N LEU A 278 1.85 -18.83 -15.04
CA LEU A 278 1.02 -18.97 -16.23
C LEU A 278 1.81 -19.43 -17.48
N LYS A 279 3.14 -19.30 -17.49
CA LYS A 279 3.98 -19.94 -18.51
C LYS A 279 4.10 -21.45 -18.26
N GLU A 280 4.17 -21.86 -17.00
CA GLU A 280 4.24 -23.28 -16.61
C GLU A 280 2.88 -23.96 -16.80
N VAL A 281 1.80 -23.26 -16.44
CA VAL A 281 0.42 -23.68 -16.68
C VAL A 281 0.04 -23.22 -18.09
N ASN A 282 0.46 -23.98 -19.11
CA ASN A 282 0.27 -23.71 -20.54
C ASN A 282 -1.09 -23.01 -20.83
N GLN A 283 -1.06 -21.68 -20.89
CA GLN A 283 -2.21 -20.77 -20.77
C GLN A 283 -3.24 -20.84 -21.90
N SER A 284 -3.07 -21.77 -22.84
CA SER A 284 -3.72 -21.69 -24.13
C SER A 284 -5.21 -22.05 -24.12
N ILE A 285 -5.79 -22.49 -22.98
CA ILE A 285 -7.15 -23.04 -22.98
C ILE A 285 -8.13 -22.43 -21.97
N GLU A 286 -7.72 -22.01 -20.78
CA GLU A 286 -8.66 -21.71 -19.68
C GLU A 286 -8.86 -20.22 -19.40
N LEU A 287 -10.07 -19.86 -18.92
CA LEU A 287 -10.39 -18.49 -18.51
C LEU A 287 -9.64 -18.14 -17.21
N PHE A 288 -8.76 -17.14 -17.29
CA PHE A 288 -8.03 -16.62 -16.15
C PHE A 288 -8.18 -15.11 -16.07
N GLY A 289 -8.32 -14.59 -14.86
CA GLY A 289 -8.22 -13.18 -14.59
C GLY A 289 -8.19 -12.91 -13.10
N ARG A 290 -7.60 -11.78 -12.73
CA ARG A 290 -7.60 -11.27 -11.36
C ARG A 290 -8.70 -10.24 -11.18
N SER A 291 -9.33 -10.25 -10.02
CA SER A 291 -10.19 -9.17 -9.57
C SER A 291 -9.47 -8.41 -8.47
N THR A 292 -9.19 -7.14 -8.69
CA THR A 292 -8.81 -6.25 -7.60
C THR A 292 -10.10 -5.82 -6.92
N ILE A 293 -10.43 -6.44 -5.79
CA ILE A 293 -11.44 -5.89 -4.88
C ILE A 293 -10.84 -4.59 -4.35
N LEU A 294 -11.16 -3.49 -5.02
CA LEU A 294 -10.76 -2.15 -4.65
C LEU A 294 -11.45 -1.80 -3.34
N TYR A 295 -10.71 -1.86 -2.23
CA TYR A 295 -11.06 -1.12 -1.03
C TYR A 295 -10.44 0.27 -1.14
N MET A 296 -10.83 1.12 -2.10
CA MET A 296 -10.40 2.52 -2.08
C MET A 296 -11.37 3.48 -2.76
N GLU A 297 -11.44 4.64 -2.11
CA GLU A 297 -12.14 5.92 -2.33
C GLU A 297 -13.67 5.97 -2.09
#